data_AF-A0A022Y3F6-F1
#
_entry.id   AF-A0A022Y3F6-F1
#
_cell.length_a   1.000
_cell.length_b   1.000
_cell.length_c   1.000
_cell.angle_alpha   90.00
_cell.angle_beta   90.00
_cell.angle_gamma   90.00
#
_symmetry.space_group_name_H-M   'P 1'
#
loop_
_entity.id
_entity.type
_entity.pdbx_description
1 polymer ?
#
loop_
_entity_poly.entity_id
_entity_poly.type
_entity_poly.pdbx_seq_one_letter_code
_entity_poly.pdbx_strand_id
1 'polypeptide(L)'
;MMELQEDAKKAGITVMNEIGLDPGIDHLYAVKTISEVHEAGGKVTSFLSYCGGLPAPECSDNPLGYKFSWSSRGMLLALRNDAKYYEDGKVVSIPGPELMGTAKPYFIYPGFAFVAYANRDSTPYKERYQMPEAQTIVRGTLRFQGFPQMIRTLVDLGFLKEDEKEFMKTPIPWKEAMKQLLGATSSDEKDLQWAISSKTKFADNEEKDRIMAALRWIGVFSDEKITPRNNPLDTLCATLEQKMQYGPGERDMVMLQHRFEIENKDGSKETRTSTLCDYGDPNGYSAMAKLVGIPCAVAVRQVLDGTLSEKGILAPMNMKICGPLIKALKEEYGIEMIEKTL
;
A
#
# COMPACT_ATOMS: atom_id res chain seq x y z
N MET A 1 5.15 9.61 19.16
CA MET A 1 4.59 10.96 18.93
C MET A 1 3.47 11.31 19.90
N MET A 2 2.38 10.54 20.03
CA MET A 2 1.29 10.87 20.97
C MET A 2 1.74 11.11 22.43
N GLU A 3 2.88 10.56 22.86
CA GLU A 3 3.50 10.87 24.16
C GLU A 3 3.84 12.36 24.36
N LEU A 4 4.03 13.12 23.27
CA LEU A 4 4.37 14.55 23.27
C LEU A 4 3.13 15.44 23.15
N GLN A 5 1.92 14.88 23.25
CA GLN A 5 0.66 15.59 23.04
C GLN A 5 0.52 16.81 23.96
N GLU A 6 0.78 16.63 25.25
CA GLU A 6 0.64 17.70 26.24
C GLU A 6 1.76 18.73 26.13
N ASP A 7 2.95 18.32 25.71
CA ASP A 7 4.07 19.25 25.49
C ASP A 7 3.83 20.14 24.26
N ALA A 8 3.29 19.59 23.18
CA ALA A 8 2.89 20.36 22.00
C ALA A 8 1.79 21.38 22.32
N LYS A 9 0.79 21.00 23.14
CA LYS A 9 -0.24 21.93 23.63
C LYS A 9 0.33 23.04 24.50
N LYS A 10 1.20 22.70 25.47
CA LYS A 10 1.86 23.68 26.35
C LYS A 10 2.73 24.65 25.57
N ALA A 11 3.42 24.18 24.53
CA ALA A 11 4.20 25.02 23.64
C ALA A 11 3.34 25.89 22.69
N GLY A 12 2.02 25.70 22.66
CA GLY A 12 1.11 26.45 21.80
C GLY A 12 1.27 26.15 20.31
N ILE A 13 1.83 24.98 19.96
CA ILE A 13 2.10 24.59 18.57
C ILE A 13 1.06 23.60 18.04
N THR A 14 0.92 23.57 16.72
CA THR A 14 0.09 22.62 15.98
C THR A 14 1.01 21.66 15.23
N VAL A 15 0.87 20.36 15.45
CA VAL A 15 1.63 19.31 14.77
C VAL A 15 0.64 18.47 13.97
N MET A 16 0.39 18.86 12.71
CA MET A 16 -0.54 18.17 11.82
C MET A 16 0.14 17.00 11.11
N ASN A 17 -0.39 15.80 11.30
CA ASN A 17 0.14 14.55 10.74
C ASN A 17 -0.91 13.89 9.83
N GLU A 18 -0.54 12.75 9.23
CA GLU A 18 -1.47 11.89 8.48
C GLU A 18 -2.27 12.67 7.42
N ILE A 19 -1.59 13.54 6.66
CA ILE A 19 -2.19 14.44 5.66
C ILE A 19 -1.48 14.38 4.29
N GLY A 20 -1.20 13.17 3.84
CA GLY A 20 -0.78 12.89 2.46
C GLY A 20 -1.91 12.26 1.64
N LEU A 21 -1.68 11.06 1.11
CA LEU A 21 -2.67 10.26 0.39
C LEU A 21 -3.31 9.19 1.31
N ASP A 22 -2.47 8.26 1.78
CA ASP A 22 -2.81 7.15 2.69
C ASP A 22 -1.61 6.92 3.62
N PRO A 23 -1.58 7.53 4.81
CA PRO A 23 -2.67 8.30 5.45
C PRO A 23 -2.79 9.77 5.00
N GLY A 24 -4.02 10.24 4.77
CA GLY A 24 -4.36 11.61 4.37
C GLY A 24 -5.73 11.74 3.71
N ILE A 25 -5.77 11.86 2.39
CA ILE A 25 -7.02 11.92 1.60
C ILE A 25 -7.97 10.79 1.98
N ASP A 26 -7.44 9.58 2.26
CA ASP A 26 -8.24 8.45 2.73
C ASP A 26 -9.03 8.79 4.02
N HIS A 27 -8.41 9.44 5.01
CA HIS A 27 -9.10 9.89 6.22
C HIS A 27 -10.17 10.94 5.91
N LEU A 28 -9.86 11.92 5.05
CA LEU A 28 -10.75 13.02 4.73
C LEU A 28 -12.12 12.52 4.26
N TYR A 29 -12.12 11.62 3.27
CA TYR A 29 -13.36 11.13 2.66
C TYR A 29 -13.99 9.97 3.45
N ALA A 30 -13.21 9.22 4.25
CA ALA A 30 -13.78 8.28 5.22
C ALA A 30 -14.59 9.03 6.28
N VAL A 31 -13.96 9.99 6.97
CA VAL A 31 -14.61 10.81 8.00
C VAL A 31 -15.81 11.56 7.44
N LYS A 32 -15.71 12.12 6.23
CA LYS A 32 -16.85 12.78 5.56
C LYS A 32 -18.05 11.85 5.43
N THR A 33 -17.88 10.70 4.76
CA THR A 33 -19.01 9.79 4.50
C THR A 33 -19.61 9.26 5.80
N ILE A 34 -18.76 8.87 6.76
CA ILE A 34 -19.20 8.34 8.05
C ILE A 34 -20.00 9.40 8.82
N SER A 35 -19.52 10.64 8.88
CA SER A 35 -20.21 11.75 9.54
C SER A 35 -21.59 11.99 8.91
N GLU A 36 -21.67 12.04 7.57
CA GLU A 36 -22.93 12.24 6.86
C GLU A 36 -23.95 11.13 7.13
N VAL A 37 -23.50 9.87 7.20
CA VAL A 37 -24.35 8.72 7.52
C VAL A 37 -24.88 8.83 8.95
N HIS A 38 -24.01 9.15 9.92
CA HIS A 38 -24.40 9.28 11.33
C HIS A 38 -25.32 10.48 11.57
N GLU A 39 -25.06 11.62 10.93
CA GLU A 39 -25.92 12.82 10.99
C GLU A 39 -27.33 12.54 10.44
N ALA A 40 -27.44 11.70 9.41
CA ALA A 40 -28.72 11.22 8.90
C ALA A 40 -29.41 10.17 9.79
N GLY A 41 -28.76 9.72 10.87
CA GLY A 41 -29.24 8.68 11.78
C GLY A 41 -29.06 7.26 11.26
N GLY A 42 -28.20 7.07 10.25
CA GLY A 42 -27.79 5.76 9.75
C GLY A 42 -26.60 5.18 10.52
N LYS A 43 -26.16 4.00 10.09
CA LYS A 43 -25.10 3.18 10.68
C LYS A 43 -24.15 2.67 9.62
N VAL A 44 -22.85 2.75 9.86
CA VAL A 44 -21.84 2.14 8.99
C VAL A 44 -21.54 0.73 9.49
N THR A 45 -22.15 -0.27 8.87
CA THR A 45 -22.04 -1.67 9.30
C THR A 45 -20.76 -2.35 8.79
N SER A 46 -20.22 -1.88 7.66
CA SER A 46 -18.92 -2.29 7.13
C SER A 46 -18.18 -1.11 6.51
N PHE A 47 -16.88 -1.04 6.75
CA PHE A 47 -15.96 -0.08 6.15
C PHE A 47 -14.76 -0.81 5.56
N LEU A 48 -14.56 -0.67 4.25
CA LEU A 48 -13.39 -1.14 3.53
C LEU A 48 -12.70 0.07 2.88
N SER A 49 -11.38 0.17 3.01
CA SER A 49 -10.57 1.23 2.40
C SER A 49 -9.32 0.62 1.78
N TYR A 50 -9.24 0.65 0.46
CA TYR A 50 -8.12 0.07 -0.28
C TYR A 50 -7.44 1.12 -1.15
N CYS A 51 -6.12 1.21 -1.03
CA CYS A 51 -5.29 2.18 -1.74
C CYS A 51 -4.11 1.50 -2.45
N GLY A 52 -3.74 1.97 -3.63
CA GLY A 52 -2.54 1.54 -4.34
C GLY A 52 -1.96 2.63 -5.22
N GLY A 53 -0.67 2.95 -5.00
CA GLY A 53 0.18 3.63 -5.97
C GLY A 53 0.90 2.62 -6.84
N LEU A 54 0.54 2.59 -8.12
CA LEU A 54 0.92 1.56 -9.09
C LEU A 54 1.38 2.23 -10.39
N PRO A 55 2.10 1.55 -11.28
CA PRO A 55 2.19 2.01 -12.67
C PRO A 55 0.80 2.05 -13.29
N ALA A 56 0.58 2.94 -14.26
CA ALA A 56 -0.59 2.83 -15.13
C ALA A 56 -0.59 1.46 -15.83
N PRO A 57 -1.77 0.87 -16.16
CA PRO A 57 -1.84 -0.47 -16.74
C PRO A 57 -0.95 -0.68 -17.98
N GLU A 58 -0.85 0.32 -18.84
CA GLU A 58 0.00 0.31 -20.02
C GLU A 58 1.51 0.39 -19.72
N CYS A 59 1.89 0.79 -18.49
CA CYS A 59 3.26 0.88 -18.01
C CYS A 59 3.61 -0.22 -16.98
N SER A 60 2.72 -1.20 -16.77
CA SER A 60 2.88 -2.23 -15.75
C SER A 60 3.56 -3.51 -16.25
N ASP A 61 4.13 -3.52 -17.46
CA ASP A 61 4.74 -4.72 -18.04
C ASP A 61 6.12 -5.02 -17.44
N ASN A 62 6.10 -5.56 -16.22
CA ASN A 62 7.24 -6.15 -15.55
C ASN A 62 6.76 -7.27 -14.61
N PRO A 63 7.67 -8.11 -14.10
CA PRO A 63 7.30 -9.28 -13.30
C PRO A 63 6.41 -9.06 -12.09
N LEU A 64 6.39 -7.85 -11.53
CA LEU A 64 5.59 -7.51 -10.36
C LEU A 64 4.37 -6.64 -10.70
N GLY A 65 4.23 -6.17 -11.94
CA GLY A 65 3.26 -5.13 -12.25
C GLY A 65 3.47 -3.87 -11.40
N TYR A 66 4.71 -3.59 -11.00
CA TYR A 66 5.03 -2.57 -10.00
C TYR A 66 6.24 -1.75 -10.43
N LYS A 67 6.25 -0.46 -10.09
CA LYS A 67 7.40 0.42 -10.27
C LYS A 67 7.60 1.27 -9.04
N PHE A 68 8.84 1.50 -8.66
CA PHE A 68 9.16 2.22 -7.43
C PHE A 68 9.00 3.73 -7.63
N SER A 69 8.02 4.32 -6.95
CA SER A 69 7.90 5.77 -6.77
C SER A 69 8.37 6.24 -5.38
N TRP A 70 8.78 5.30 -4.53
CA TRP A 70 9.30 5.49 -3.17
C TRP A 70 10.21 4.30 -2.81
N SER A 71 10.77 4.30 -1.59
CA SER A 71 11.76 3.32 -1.14
C SER A 71 11.33 1.86 -1.39
N SER A 72 12.12 1.13 -2.20
CA SER A 72 11.89 -0.29 -2.48
C SER A 72 11.96 -1.16 -1.23
N ARG A 73 12.90 -0.85 -0.33
CA ARG A 73 13.07 -1.47 0.98
C ARG A 73 11.83 -1.29 1.83
N GLY A 74 11.31 -0.07 1.92
CA GLY A 74 10.08 0.21 2.66
C GLY A 74 8.88 -0.57 2.11
N MET A 75 8.80 -0.71 0.78
CA MET A 75 7.75 -1.48 0.11
C MET A 75 7.83 -2.96 0.47
N LEU A 76 9.02 -3.58 0.36
CA LEU A 76 9.19 -5.00 0.67
C LEU A 76 9.01 -5.30 2.16
N LEU A 77 9.46 -4.42 3.06
CA LEU A 77 9.24 -4.58 4.49
C LEU A 77 7.77 -4.47 4.86
N ALA A 78 7.01 -3.59 4.19
CA ALA A 78 5.58 -3.48 4.44
C ALA A 78 4.82 -4.78 4.17
N LEU A 79 5.34 -5.65 3.30
CA LEU A 79 4.77 -6.97 2.98
C LEU A 79 5.02 -8.03 4.07
N ARG A 80 5.88 -7.71 5.07
CA ARG A 80 6.14 -8.55 6.24
C ARG A 80 5.42 -8.08 7.50
N ASN A 81 4.65 -6.99 7.42
CA ASN A 81 3.89 -6.51 8.56
C ASN A 81 2.75 -7.47 8.87
N ASP A 82 2.49 -7.68 10.17
CA ASP A 82 1.25 -8.31 10.60
C ASP A 82 0.07 -7.41 10.19
N ALA A 83 -1.07 -8.06 9.90
CA ALA A 83 -2.32 -7.36 9.65
C ALA A 83 -3.35 -7.75 10.71
N LYS A 84 -4.15 -6.79 11.16
CA LYS A 84 -5.22 -7.01 12.12
C LYS A 84 -6.43 -6.17 11.75
N TYR A 85 -7.62 -6.75 11.75
CA TYR A 85 -8.83 -6.05 11.30
C TYR A 85 -10.09 -6.64 11.93
N TYR A 86 -11.23 -5.98 11.73
CA TYR A 86 -12.53 -6.53 12.13
C TYR A 86 -13.21 -7.22 10.95
N GLU A 87 -13.75 -8.41 11.18
CA GLU A 87 -14.60 -9.17 10.25
C GLU A 87 -15.71 -9.85 11.06
N ASP A 88 -16.96 -9.66 10.66
CA ASP A 88 -18.14 -10.21 11.34
C ASP A 88 -18.16 -9.98 12.86
N GLY A 89 -17.73 -8.78 13.28
CA GLY A 89 -17.68 -8.35 14.67
C GLY A 89 -16.51 -8.90 15.46
N LYS A 90 -15.63 -9.70 14.85
CA LYS A 90 -14.47 -10.33 15.49
C LYS A 90 -13.17 -9.75 14.97
N VAL A 91 -12.16 -9.76 15.83
CA VAL A 91 -10.81 -9.38 15.45
C VAL A 91 -10.15 -10.57 14.75
N VAL A 92 -9.71 -10.34 13.52
CA VAL A 92 -8.87 -11.26 12.74
C VAL A 92 -7.43 -10.76 12.78
N SER A 93 -6.47 -11.66 12.94
CA SER A 93 -5.03 -11.36 12.94
C SER A 93 -4.33 -12.27 11.93
N ILE A 94 -3.56 -11.68 11.03
CA ILE A 94 -2.78 -12.38 10.00
C ILE A 94 -1.29 -12.09 10.27
N PRO A 95 -0.48 -13.10 10.58
CA PRO A 95 0.96 -12.95 10.66
C PRO A 95 1.57 -12.51 9.32
N GLY A 96 2.58 -11.66 9.35
CA GLY A 96 3.24 -11.13 8.15
C GLY A 96 3.64 -12.20 7.09
N PRO A 97 4.24 -13.34 7.46
CA PRO A 97 4.56 -14.41 6.50
C PRO A 97 3.35 -15.00 5.75
N GLU A 98 2.15 -14.90 6.32
CA GLU A 98 0.91 -15.42 5.73
C GLU A 98 0.15 -14.36 4.92
N LEU A 99 0.52 -13.07 5.06
CA LEU A 99 -0.23 -11.94 4.52
C LEU A 99 -0.50 -12.05 3.01
N MET A 100 0.53 -12.36 2.22
CA MET A 100 0.36 -12.50 0.77
C MET A 100 -0.53 -13.67 0.36
N GLY A 101 -0.68 -14.69 1.21
CA GLY A 101 -1.60 -15.81 0.99
C GLY A 101 -3.07 -15.43 1.14
N THR A 102 -3.36 -14.28 1.75
CA THR A 102 -4.71 -13.75 1.94
C THR A 102 -5.17 -12.80 0.85
N ALA A 103 -4.26 -12.42 -0.05
CA ALA A 103 -4.57 -11.51 -1.14
C ALA A 103 -5.61 -12.12 -2.09
N LYS A 104 -6.68 -11.38 -2.38
CA LYS A 104 -7.77 -11.83 -3.25
C LYS A 104 -8.06 -10.80 -4.34
N PRO A 105 -8.56 -11.21 -5.52
CA PRO A 105 -9.08 -10.27 -6.51
C PRO A 105 -10.07 -9.29 -5.87
N TYR A 106 -9.91 -8.01 -6.17
CA TYR A 106 -10.74 -6.93 -5.63
C TYR A 106 -11.30 -6.08 -6.76
N PHE A 107 -12.60 -6.16 -6.98
CA PHE A 107 -13.25 -5.47 -8.08
C PHE A 107 -13.52 -4.00 -7.74
N ILE A 108 -13.05 -3.09 -8.60
CA ILE A 108 -13.33 -1.65 -8.53
C ILE A 108 -14.00 -1.21 -9.84
N TYR A 109 -13.25 -1.28 -10.94
CA TYR A 109 -13.76 -1.04 -12.30
C TYR A 109 -13.40 -2.19 -13.22
N PRO A 110 -14.21 -2.46 -14.27
CA PRO A 110 -13.99 -3.60 -15.17
C PRO A 110 -12.60 -3.67 -15.82
N GLY A 111 -11.98 -2.51 -16.09
CA GLY A 111 -10.69 -2.43 -16.77
C GLY A 111 -9.47 -2.77 -15.92
N PHE A 112 -9.63 -3.00 -14.61
CA PHE A 112 -8.52 -3.26 -13.70
C PHE A 112 -8.54 -4.68 -13.13
N ALA A 113 -7.36 -5.29 -13.08
CA ALA A 113 -7.14 -6.60 -12.45
C ALA A 113 -6.45 -6.42 -11.09
N PHE A 114 -7.14 -5.80 -10.14
CA PHE A 114 -6.60 -5.61 -8.79
C PHE A 114 -6.72 -6.85 -7.93
N VAL A 115 -5.75 -7.00 -7.04
CA VAL A 115 -5.80 -7.84 -5.85
C VAL A 115 -5.60 -6.97 -4.62
N ALA A 116 -6.20 -7.36 -3.50
CA ALA A 116 -6.16 -6.61 -2.26
C ALA A 116 -5.80 -7.51 -1.07
N TYR A 117 -5.07 -6.94 -0.12
CA TYR A 117 -4.73 -7.56 1.16
C TYR A 117 -4.78 -6.51 2.29
N ALA A 118 -5.00 -6.96 3.52
CA ALA A 118 -5.06 -6.08 4.69
C ALA A 118 -3.70 -5.41 4.97
N ASN A 119 -3.70 -4.19 5.51
CA ASN A 119 -2.48 -3.42 5.76
C ASN A 119 -2.40 -2.97 7.22
N ARG A 120 -1.39 -3.45 7.96
CA ARG A 120 -1.16 -3.12 9.38
C ARG A 120 -2.41 -3.38 10.25
N ASP A 121 -2.59 -2.61 11.31
CA ASP A 121 -3.72 -2.71 12.22
C ASP A 121 -4.85 -1.73 11.85
N SER A 122 -5.98 -2.28 11.44
CA SER A 122 -7.23 -1.58 11.17
C SER A 122 -8.14 -1.47 12.40
N THR A 123 -7.86 -2.21 13.48
CA THR A 123 -8.74 -2.23 14.66
C THR A 123 -8.93 -0.88 15.34
N PRO A 124 -7.91 0.00 15.47
CA PRO A 124 -8.09 1.32 16.08
C PRO A 124 -9.05 2.24 15.33
N TYR A 125 -9.36 1.95 14.05
CA TYR A 125 -10.26 2.78 13.26
C TYR A 125 -11.73 2.63 13.66
N LYS A 126 -12.06 1.60 14.45
CA LYS A 126 -13.38 1.50 15.10
C LYS A 126 -13.63 2.71 16.00
N GLU A 127 -12.63 3.08 16.79
CA GLU A 127 -12.68 4.24 17.67
C GLU A 127 -12.31 5.54 16.93
N ARG A 128 -11.22 5.55 16.12
CA ARG A 128 -10.75 6.78 15.45
C ARG A 128 -11.78 7.39 14.53
N TYR A 129 -12.58 6.57 13.84
CA TYR A 129 -13.66 7.04 12.98
C TYR A 129 -15.05 6.96 13.64
N GLN A 130 -15.12 6.61 14.93
CA GLN A 130 -16.37 6.60 15.71
C GLN A 130 -17.45 5.68 15.11
N MET A 131 -17.06 4.47 14.67
CA MET A 131 -17.96 3.46 14.11
C MET A 131 -18.10 2.23 15.04
N PRO A 132 -18.58 2.35 16.29
CA PRO A 132 -18.71 1.21 17.21
C PRO A 132 -19.64 0.11 16.67
N GLU A 133 -20.58 0.47 15.80
CA GLU A 133 -21.55 -0.41 15.16
C GLU A 133 -20.98 -1.28 14.03
N ALA A 134 -19.83 -0.88 13.47
CA ALA A 134 -19.21 -1.60 12.36
C ALA A 134 -18.77 -3.00 12.78
N GLN A 135 -19.20 -3.98 11.98
CA GLN A 135 -18.83 -5.40 12.12
C GLN A 135 -17.57 -5.73 11.33
N THR A 136 -17.34 -5.03 10.22
CA THR A 136 -16.18 -5.23 9.36
C THR A 136 -15.46 -3.91 9.14
N ILE A 137 -14.15 -3.86 9.44
CA ILE A 137 -13.31 -2.67 9.29
C ILE A 137 -11.97 -3.11 8.74
N VAL A 138 -11.70 -2.83 7.47
CA VAL A 138 -10.44 -3.20 6.81
C VAL A 138 -9.86 -1.99 6.09
N ARG A 139 -8.62 -1.65 6.43
CA ARG A 139 -7.73 -0.84 5.59
C ARG A 139 -6.72 -1.77 4.93
N GLY A 140 -6.52 -1.60 3.64
CA GLY A 140 -5.71 -2.51 2.86
C GLY A 140 -5.00 -1.86 1.68
N THR A 141 -4.18 -2.65 1.02
CA THR A 141 -3.36 -2.22 -0.11
C THR A 141 -3.81 -2.92 -1.40
N LEU A 142 -3.85 -2.17 -2.50
CA LEU A 142 -4.08 -2.68 -3.85
C LEU A 142 -2.77 -2.97 -4.57
N ARG A 143 -2.75 -4.07 -5.31
CA ARG A 143 -1.71 -4.45 -6.27
C ARG A 143 -2.37 -5.01 -7.53
N PHE A 144 -1.61 -5.17 -8.61
CA PHE A 144 -2.08 -5.94 -9.75
C PHE A 144 -1.94 -7.45 -9.51
N GLN A 145 -2.75 -8.22 -10.24
CA GLN A 145 -2.67 -9.68 -10.29
C GLN A 145 -1.23 -10.18 -10.48
N GLY A 146 -0.90 -11.33 -9.87
CA GLY A 146 0.44 -11.94 -9.93
C GLY A 146 1.44 -11.39 -8.90
N PHE A 147 1.28 -10.15 -8.43
CA PHE A 147 2.17 -9.55 -7.43
C PHE A 147 2.28 -10.39 -6.14
N PRO A 148 1.18 -10.80 -5.47
CA PRO A 148 1.28 -11.53 -4.20
C PRO A 148 2.03 -12.86 -4.33
N GLN A 149 1.86 -13.57 -5.44
CA GLN A 149 2.50 -14.87 -5.67
C GLN A 149 4.00 -14.71 -5.88
N MET A 150 4.41 -13.70 -6.64
CA MET A 150 5.83 -13.37 -6.80
C MET A 150 6.49 -13.00 -5.47
N ILE A 151 5.84 -12.15 -4.66
CA ILE A 151 6.35 -11.77 -3.33
C ILE A 151 6.42 -12.98 -2.41
N ARG A 152 5.39 -13.83 -2.38
CA ARG A 152 5.40 -15.06 -1.59
C ARG A 152 6.58 -15.94 -1.96
N THR A 153 6.88 -16.12 -3.25
CA THR A 153 8.07 -16.84 -3.67
C THR A 153 9.34 -16.18 -3.13
N LEU A 154 9.49 -14.86 -3.24
CA LEU A 154 10.66 -14.18 -2.67
C LEU A 154 10.79 -14.38 -1.14
N VAL A 155 9.67 -14.39 -0.41
CA VAL A 155 9.64 -14.69 1.03
C VAL A 155 10.12 -16.12 1.29
N ASP A 156 9.56 -17.11 0.60
CA ASP A 156 9.88 -18.53 0.76
C ASP A 156 11.36 -18.82 0.44
N LEU A 157 11.94 -18.11 -0.54
CA LEU A 157 13.36 -18.20 -0.90
C LEU A 157 14.28 -17.48 0.09
N GLY A 158 13.74 -16.72 1.04
CA GLY A 158 14.50 -15.99 2.05
C GLY A 158 15.08 -14.66 1.58
N PHE A 159 14.58 -14.09 0.47
CA PHE A 159 15.04 -12.80 -0.04
C PHE A 159 14.69 -11.64 0.87
N LEU A 160 13.60 -11.71 1.64
CA LEU A 160 13.17 -10.59 2.49
C LEU A 160 13.79 -10.63 3.90
N LYS A 161 14.87 -11.40 4.07
CA LYS A 161 15.65 -11.50 5.29
C LYS A 161 16.68 -10.39 5.40
N GLU A 162 16.88 -9.90 6.62
CA GLU A 162 17.81 -8.81 6.94
C GLU A 162 19.10 -9.31 7.61
N ASP A 163 19.19 -10.61 7.93
CA ASP A 163 20.41 -11.20 8.47
C ASP A 163 21.57 -11.10 7.48
N GLU A 164 22.70 -10.57 7.96
CA GLU A 164 23.90 -10.43 7.15
C GLU A 164 24.40 -11.79 6.65
N LYS A 165 24.89 -11.78 5.41
CA LYS A 165 25.51 -12.92 4.75
C LYS A 165 26.84 -12.49 4.15
N GLU A 166 27.92 -13.21 4.48
CA GLU A 166 29.26 -12.90 3.96
C GLU A 166 29.30 -12.84 2.43
N PHE A 167 28.58 -13.73 1.76
CA PHE A 167 28.50 -13.74 0.29
C PHE A 167 27.73 -12.57 -0.33
N MET A 168 26.98 -11.80 0.47
CA MET A 168 26.28 -10.57 0.03
C MET A 168 27.10 -9.30 0.30
N LYS A 169 28.33 -9.42 0.84
CA LYS A 169 29.25 -8.31 1.10
C LYS A 169 30.22 -8.04 -0.06
N THR A 170 30.27 -8.91 -1.06
CA THR A 170 31.18 -8.80 -2.22
C THR A 170 30.42 -8.92 -3.54
N PRO A 171 30.90 -8.31 -4.64
CA PRO A 171 30.18 -8.27 -5.91
C PRO A 171 30.37 -9.57 -6.71
N ILE A 172 29.79 -10.66 -6.20
CA ILE A 172 29.74 -11.96 -6.88
C ILE A 172 28.61 -12.01 -7.93
N PRO A 173 28.67 -12.90 -8.92
CA PRO A 173 27.57 -13.14 -9.85
C PRO A 173 26.27 -13.52 -9.12
N TRP A 174 25.12 -13.07 -9.65
CA TRP A 174 23.80 -13.36 -9.11
C TRP A 174 23.53 -14.86 -8.97
N LYS A 175 23.91 -15.67 -9.96
CA LYS A 175 23.78 -17.14 -9.90
C LYS A 175 24.55 -17.77 -8.72
N GLU A 176 25.70 -17.21 -8.34
CA GLU A 176 26.48 -17.69 -7.19
C GLU A 176 25.85 -17.25 -5.86
N ALA A 177 25.31 -16.03 -5.81
CA ALA A 177 24.53 -15.57 -4.65
C ALA A 177 23.28 -16.43 -4.45
N MET A 178 22.58 -16.80 -5.54
CA MET A 178 21.43 -17.69 -5.52
C MET A 178 21.77 -19.10 -5.06
N LYS A 179 22.86 -19.68 -5.59
CA LYS A 179 23.34 -20.99 -5.16
C LYS A 179 23.52 -21.03 -3.63
N GLN A 180 24.17 -20.02 -3.07
CA GLN A 180 24.42 -19.93 -1.63
C GLN A 180 23.15 -19.65 -0.82
N LEU A 181 22.29 -18.74 -1.28
CA LEU A 181 21.03 -18.41 -0.61
C LEU A 181 20.09 -19.63 -0.53
N LEU A 182 20.00 -20.40 -1.61
CA LEU A 182 19.12 -21.57 -1.69
C LEU A 182 19.74 -22.84 -1.10
N GLY A 183 21.06 -22.89 -0.96
CA GLY A 183 21.79 -24.13 -0.69
C GLY A 183 21.71 -25.11 -1.87
N ALA A 184 21.77 -24.59 -3.11
CA ALA A 184 21.71 -25.40 -4.32
C ALA A 184 23.04 -26.12 -4.57
N THR A 185 22.98 -27.24 -5.30
CA THR A 185 24.13 -28.08 -5.67
C THR A 185 25.11 -27.36 -6.58
N SER A 186 24.62 -26.58 -7.53
CA SER A 186 25.42 -25.76 -8.45
C SER A 186 24.74 -24.41 -8.72
N SER A 187 25.44 -23.55 -9.46
CA SER A 187 24.91 -22.29 -9.98
C SER A 187 24.32 -22.43 -11.38
N ASP A 188 24.19 -23.67 -11.88
CA ASP A 188 23.47 -23.95 -13.13
C ASP A 188 21.98 -23.66 -12.94
N GLU A 189 21.38 -22.99 -13.93
CA GLU A 189 20.00 -22.51 -13.81
C GLU A 189 19.00 -23.65 -13.52
N LYS A 190 19.22 -24.85 -14.05
CA LYS A 190 18.37 -26.03 -13.77
C LYS A 190 18.38 -26.43 -12.29
N ASP A 191 19.56 -26.41 -11.66
CA ASP A 191 19.70 -26.75 -10.24
C ASP A 191 19.08 -25.65 -9.36
N LEU A 192 19.24 -24.38 -9.75
CA LEU A 192 18.60 -23.25 -9.07
C LEU A 192 17.06 -23.33 -9.17
N GLN A 193 16.51 -23.63 -10.35
CA GLN A 193 15.07 -23.82 -10.54
C GLN A 193 14.52 -25.00 -9.74
N TRP A 194 15.28 -26.10 -9.63
CA TRP A 194 14.93 -27.23 -8.78
C TRP A 194 14.89 -26.81 -7.30
N ALA A 195 15.92 -26.09 -6.83
CA ALA A 195 16.01 -25.61 -5.45
C ALA A 195 14.89 -24.62 -5.10
N ILE A 196 14.49 -23.76 -6.03
CA ILE A 196 13.32 -22.89 -5.88
C ILE A 196 12.06 -23.73 -5.76
N SER A 197 11.87 -24.69 -6.67
CA SER A 197 10.66 -25.52 -6.72
C SER A 197 10.46 -26.40 -5.48
N SER A 198 11.53 -26.72 -4.75
CA SER A 198 11.44 -27.49 -3.49
C SER A 198 11.17 -26.61 -2.25
N LYS A 199 11.29 -25.28 -2.36
CA LYS A 199 11.13 -24.34 -1.23
C LYS A 199 9.83 -23.55 -1.26
N THR A 200 9.18 -23.42 -2.40
CA THR A 200 7.92 -22.68 -2.54
C THR A 200 6.83 -23.56 -3.17
N LYS A 201 5.58 -23.09 -3.13
CA LYS A 201 4.43 -23.75 -3.74
C LYS A 201 3.85 -22.84 -4.82
N PHE A 202 3.55 -23.43 -5.96
CA PHE A 202 2.87 -22.77 -7.09
C PHE A 202 1.44 -23.30 -7.19
N ALA A 203 0.51 -22.46 -7.65
CA ALA A 203 -0.86 -22.87 -7.90
C ALA A 203 -0.96 -23.92 -9.02
N ASP A 204 -0.21 -23.71 -10.10
CA ASP A 204 -0.15 -24.57 -11.29
C ASP A 204 1.19 -24.37 -12.04
N ASN A 205 1.34 -25.05 -13.18
CA ASN A 205 2.54 -24.95 -14.00
C ASN A 205 2.68 -23.59 -14.70
N GLU A 206 1.57 -22.93 -15.04
CA GLU A 206 1.61 -21.63 -15.72
C GLU A 206 2.13 -20.54 -14.78
N GLU A 207 1.67 -20.54 -13.52
CA GLU A 207 2.19 -19.68 -12.48
C GLU A 207 3.68 -19.95 -12.21
N LYS A 208 4.07 -21.23 -12.14
CA LYS A 208 5.46 -21.61 -11.97
C LYS A 208 6.33 -21.05 -13.10
N ASP A 209 5.92 -21.24 -14.34
CA ASP A 209 6.69 -20.79 -15.52
C ASP A 209 6.79 -19.25 -15.55
N ARG A 210 5.69 -18.55 -15.22
CA ARG A 210 5.67 -17.09 -15.07
C ARG A 210 6.65 -16.62 -13.99
N ILE A 211 6.67 -17.25 -12.82
CA ILE A 211 7.57 -16.88 -11.71
C ILE A 211 9.03 -17.20 -12.04
N MET A 212 9.32 -18.30 -12.72
CA MET A 212 10.69 -18.60 -13.18
C MET A 212 11.16 -17.59 -14.23
N ALA A 213 10.29 -17.19 -15.15
CA ALA A 213 10.58 -16.12 -16.11
C ALA A 213 10.80 -14.76 -15.40
N ALA A 214 10.00 -14.46 -14.39
CA ALA A 214 10.16 -13.28 -13.54
C ALA A 214 11.53 -13.23 -12.84
N LEU A 215 11.94 -14.32 -12.18
CA LEU A 215 13.25 -14.43 -11.54
C LEU A 215 14.40 -14.28 -12.56
N ARG A 216 14.23 -14.86 -13.76
CA ARG A 216 15.19 -14.68 -14.85
C ARG A 216 15.29 -13.22 -15.30
N TRP A 217 14.17 -12.51 -15.43
CA TRP A 217 14.12 -11.09 -15.79
C TRP A 217 14.80 -10.20 -14.73
N ILE A 218 14.59 -10.50 -13.44
CA ILE A 218 15.29 -9.82 -12.34
C ILE A 218 16.80 -10.04 -12.45
N GLY A 219 17.25 -11.13 -13.10
CA GLY A 219 18.66 -11.42 -13.35
C GLY A 219 19.28 -12.36 -12.31
N VAL A 220 18.48 -12.96 -11.42
CA VAL A 220 19.01 -13.78 -10.30
C VAL A 220 19.70 -15.07 -10.78
N PHE A 221 19.51 -15.47 -12.04
CA PHE A 221 20.19 -16.62 -12.66
C PHE A 221 21.41 -16.24 -13.51
N SER A 222 21.77 -14.95 -13.56
CA SER A 222 22.77 -14.44 -14.50
C SER A 222 24.18 -14.33 -13.92
N ASP A 223 25.12 -14.01 -14.80
CA ASP A 223 26.49 -13.62 -14.47
C ASP A 223 26.62 -12.14 -14.04
N GLU A 224 25.53 -11.35 -14.06
CA GLU A 224 25.53 -9.98 -13.55
C GLU A 224 25.92 -9.98 -12.07
N LYS A 225 26.81 -9.08 -11.68
CA LYS A 225 27.27 -8.99 -10.29
C LYS A 225 26.20 -8.36 -9.42
N ILE A 226 26.01 -8.89 -8.22
CA ILE A 226 25.17 -8.26 -7.21
C ILE A 226 25.72 -6.88 -6.82
N THR A 227 24.84 -5.96 -6.44
CA THR A 227 25.23 -4.75 -5.71
C THR A 227 25.31 -5.11 -4.22
N PRO A 228 26.51 -5.19 -3.61
CA PRO A 228 26.64 -5.71 -2.25
C PRO A 228 25.98 -4.79 -1.23
N ARG A 229 25.03 -5.33 -0.46
CA ARG A 229 24.31 -4.60 0.59
C ARG A 229 24.17 -5.43 1.88
N ASN A 230 25.11 -6.34 2.12
CA ASN A 230 25.26 -7.17 3.34
C ASN A 230 24.20 -8.23 3.57
N ASN A 231 22.93 -8.00 3.22
CA ASN A 231 21.83 -8.94 3.44
C ASN A 231 21.01 -9.19 2.14
N PRO A 232 20.23 -10.28 2.07
CA PRO A 232 19.43 -10.61 0.90
C PRO A 232 18.42 -9.52 0.50
N LEU A 233 17.74 -8.90 1.47
CA LEU A 233 16.70 -7.90 1.21
C LEU A 233 17.28 -6.69 0.48
N ASP A 234 18.32 -6.07 1.04
CA ASP A 234 18.89 -4.85 0.51
C ASP A 234 19.64 -5.10 -0.80
N THR A 235 20.22 -6.29 -0.97
CA THR A 235 20.88 -6.70 -2.22
C THR A 235 19.87 -6.87 -3.36
N LEU A 236 18.72 -7.48 -3.08
CA LEU A 236 17.61 -7.57 -4.03
C LEU A 236 17.04 -6.17 -4.32
N CYS A 237 16.80 -5.35 -3.29
CA CYS A 237 16.31 -3.97 -3.43
C CYS A 237 17.15 -3.19 -4.45
N ALA A 238 18.48 -3.24 -4.34
CA ALA A 238 19.37 -2.54 -5.26
C ALA A 238 19.17 -2.95 -6.74
N THR A 239 18.87 -4.23 -7.00
CA THR A 239 18.58 -4.71 -8.37
C THR A 239 17.19 -4.31 -8.83
N LEU A 240 16.18 -4.41 -7.95
CA LEU A 240 14.81 -4.01 -8.28
C LEU A 240 14.73 -2.49 -8.53
N GLU A 241 15.47 -1.67 -7.77
CA GLU A 241 15.59 -0.23 -7.96
C GLU A 241 16.25 0.14 -9.28
N GLN A 242 17.09 -0.71 -9.87
CA GLN A 242 17.65 -0.47 -11.21
C GLN A 242 16.67 -0.87 -12.31
N LYS A 243 15.93 -1.97 -12.13
CA LYS A 243 15.12 -2.57 -13.19
C LYS A 243 13.67 -2.08 -13.24
N MET A 244 13.12 -1.58 -12.14
CA MET A 244 11.69 -1.27 -12.00
C MET A 244 11.43 0.22 -11.69
N GLN A 245 12.20 1.10 -12.32
CA GLN A 245 11.93 2.54 -12.31
C GLN A 245 10.95 2.92 -13.40
N TYR A 246 10.31 4.07 -13.23
CA TYR A 246 9.60 4.75 -14.30
C TYR A 246 10.60 5.26 -15.33
N GLY A 247 10.39 4.91 -16.59
CA GLY A 247 11.13 5.41 -17.74
C GLY A 247 10.49 6.68 -18.33
N PRO A 248 11.15 7.31 -19.32
CA PRO A 248 10.62 8.48 -19.99
C PRO A 248 9.25 8.23 -20.62
N GLY A 249 8.28 9.12 -20.38
CA GLY A 249 6.93 9.05 -20.94
C GLY A 249 5.98 8.09 -20.22
N GLU A 250 6.47 7.31 -19.26
CA GLU A 250 5.62 6.46 -18.44
C GLU A 250 4.95 7.26 -17.32
N ARG A 251 3.81 6.75 -16.84
CA ARG A 251 3.03 7.39 -15.78
C ARG A 251 2.65 6.39 -14.70
N ASP A 252 2.60 6.89 -13.47
CA ASP A 252 1.99 6.19 -12.35
C ASP A 252 0.47 6.41 -12.33
N MET A 253 -0.17 5.69 -11.43
CA MET A 253 -1.59 5.72 -11.17
C MET A 253 -1.81 5.53 -9.67
N VAL A 254 -2.73 6.30 -9.11
CA VAL A 254 -3.26 6.08 -7.76
C VAL A 254 -4.70 5.61 -7.89
N MET A 255 -5.01 4.49 -7.23
CA MET A 255 -6.37 4.03 -6.99
C MET A 255 -6.62 4.02 -5.48
N LEU A 256 -7.64 4.75 -5.03
CA LEU A 256 -8.13 4.76 -3.67
C LEU A 256 -9.64 4.61 -3.69
N GLN A 257 -10.17 3.57 -3.05
CA GLN A 257 -11.60 3.39 -2.90
C GLN A 257 -11.97 3.07 -1.46
N HIS A 258 -12.94 3.80 -0.95
CA HIS A 258 -13.73 3.42 0.22
C HIS A 258 -15.00 2.73 -0.23
N ARG A 259 -15.41 1.72 0.53
CA ARG A 259 -16.70 1.05 0.40
C ARG A 259 -17.34 0.96 1.77
N PHE A 260 -18.58 1.42 1.85
CA PHE A 260 -19.39 1.48 3.04
C PHE A 260 -20.64 0.63 2.83
N GLU A 261 -20.92 -0.30 3.74
CA GLU A 261 -22.24 -0.93 3.83
C GLU A 261 -23.03 -0.21 4.92
N ILE A 262 -24.12 0.44 4.53
CA ILE A 262 -24.87 1.40 5.35
C ILE A 262 -26.26 0.84 5.65
N GLU A 263 -26.68 0.95 6.90
CA GLU A 263 -28.08 0.79 7.31
C GLU A 263 -28.64 2.18 7.61
N ASN A 264 -29.59 2.64 6.81
CA ASN A 264 -30.24 3.93 6.97
C ASN A 264 -31.18 3.94 8.19
N LYS A 265 -31.60 5.13 8.61
CA LYS A 265 -32.50 5.32 9.76
C LYS A 265 -33.82 4.56 9.66
N ASP A 266 -34.33 4.35 8.45
CA ASP A 266 -35.57 3.60 8.18
C ASP A 266 -35.35 2.07 8.10
N GLY A 267 -34.11 1.61 8.27
CA GLY A 267 -33.70 0.21 8.17
C GLY A 267 -33.38 -0.27 6.76
N SER A 268 -33.55 0.58 5.73
CA SER A 268 -33.09 0.26 4.38
C SER A 268 -31.57 0.16 4.34
N LYS A 269 -31.04 -0.67 3.44
CA LYS A 269 -29.60 -0.90 3.30
C LYS A 269 -29.11 -0.41 1.96
N GLU A 270 -27.94 0.22 1.95
CA GLU A 270 -27.26 0.63 0.73
C GLU A 270 -25.76 0.36 0.81
N THR A 271 -25.14 0.16 -0.35
CA THR A 271 -23.68 0.21 -0.47
C THR A 271 -23.29 1.54 -1.09
N ARG A 272 -22.39 2.27 -0.43
CA ARG A 272 -21.77 3.47 -0.99
C ARG A 272 -20.30 3.25 -1.26
N THR A 273 -19.80 3.80 -2.36
CA THR A 273 -18.38 3.87 -2.66
C THR A 273 -17.94 5.31 -2.72
N SER A 274 -16.70 5.60 -2.34
CA SER A 274 -16.02 6.88 -2.58
C SER A 274 -14.71 6.56 -3.27
N THR A 275 -14.48 7.05 -4.49
CA THR A 275 -13.38 6.58 -5.35
C THR A 275 -12.56 7.73 -5.92
N LEU A 276 -11.23 7.63 -5.80
CA LEU A 276 -10.24 8.47 -6.47
C LEU A 276 -9.38 7.57 -7.37
N CYS A 277 -9.37 7.89 -8.67
CA CYS A 277 -8.49 7.31 -9.67
C CYS A 277 -7.79 8.46 -10.38
N ASP A 278 -6.48 8.60 -10.16
CA ASP A 278 -5.68 9.68 -10.77
C ASP A 278 -4.45 9.09 -11.45
N TYR A 279 -4.04 9.71 -12.55
CA TYR A 279 -2.87 9.32 -13.34
C TYR A 279 -1.83 10.43 -13.30
N GLY A 280 -0.55 10.05 -13.23
CA GLY A 280 0.54 11.00 -13.35
C GLY A 280 0.57 11.67 -14.72
N ASP A 281 1.04 12.91 -14.73
CA ASP A 281 1.38 13.61 -15.97
C ASP A 281 2.86 13.31 -16.30
N PRO A 282 3.17 12.65 -17.44
CA PRO A 282 4.55 12.38 -17.85
C PRO A 282 5.42 13.64 -17.99
N ASN A 283 4.81 14.83 -18.18
CA ASN A 283 5.50 16.12 -18.26
C ASN A 283 5.35 16.96 -16.99
N GLY A 284 4.75 16.41 -15.94
CA GLY A 284 4.41 17.12 -14.72
C GLY A 284 4.67 16.28 -13.47
N TYR A 285 3.70 16.26 -12.55
CA TYR A 285 3.81 15.47 -11.34
C TYR A 285 3.21 14.06 -11.55
N SER A 286 3.89 13.05 -11.00
CA SER A 286 3.29 11.74 -10.75
C SER A 286 2.04 11.89 -9.87
N ALA A 287 1.04 11.03 -10.04
CA ALA A 287 -0.15 10.99 -9.20
C ALA A 287 0.22 10.85 -7.71
N MET A 288 1.20 10.00 -7.39
CA MET A 288 1.68 9.82 -6.01
C MET A 288 2.26 11.12 -5.43
N ALA A 289 3.16 11.80 -6.14
CA ALA A 289 3.75 13.06 -5.66
C ALA A 289 2.69 14.16 -5.51
N LYS A 290 1.76 14.28 -6.46
CA LYS A 290 0.64 15.23 -6.42
C LYS A 290 -0.25 14.99 -5.20
N LEU A 291 -0.71 13.76 -5.03
CA LEU A 291 -1.69 13.38 -3.99
C LEU A 291 -1.10 13.25 -2.59
N VAL A 292 0.23 13.24 -2.44
CA VAL A 292 0.90 13.38 -1.13
C VAL A 292 1.30 14.82 -0.86
N GLY A 293 1.91 15.48 -1.84
CA GLY A 293 2.49 16.81 -1.68
C GLY A 293 1.46 17.92 -1.56
N ILE A 294 0.38 17.88 -2.36
CA ILE A 294 -0.63 18.94 -2.35
C ILE A 294 -1.45 18.95 -1.04
N PRO A 295 -1.98 17.82 -0.52
CA PRO A 295 -2.63 17.81 0.80
C PRO A 295 -1.73 18.33 1.92
N CYS A 296 -0.44 17.95 1.89
CA CYS A 296 0.54 18.48 2.83
C CYS A 296 0.68 20.01 2.71
N ALA A 297 0.85 20.54 1.48
CA ALA A 297 0.98 21.97 1.25
C ALA A 297 -0.27 22.77 1.67
N VAL A 298 -1.47 22.23 1.39
CA VAL A 298 -2.75 22.81 1.81
C VAL A 298 -2.84 22.85 3.34
N ALA A 299 -2.48 21.76 4.03
CA ALA A 299 -2.48 21.71 5.48
C ALA A 299 -1.47 22.71 6.09
N VAL A 300 -0.27 22.83 5.51
CA VAL A 300 0.73 23.83 5.92
C VAL A 300 0.15 25.24 5.82
N ARG A 301 -0.47 25.59 4.68
CA ARG A 301 -1.09 26.92 4.50
C ARG A 301 -2.18 27.17 5.54
N GLN A 302 -3.04 26.19 5.79
CA GLN A 302 -4.14 26.31 6.76
C GLN A 302 -3.67 26.36 8.22
N VAL A 303 -2.53 25.76 8.56
CA VAL A 303 -1.92 25.95 9.89
C VAL A 303 -1.34 27.36 10.02
N LEU A 304 -0.70 27.87 8.97
CA LEU A 304 -0.09 29.21 8.96
C LEU A 304 -1.14 30.35 9.01
N ASP A 305 -2.27 30.19 8.31
CA ASP A 305 -3.34 31.20 8.28
C ASP A 305 -4.33 31.08 9.45
N GLY A 306 -4.22 30.04 10.27
CA GLY A 306 -5.06 29.80 11.45
C GLY A 306 -6.38 29.08 11.18
N THR A 307 -6.66 28.70 9.93
CA THR A 307 -7.79 27.81 9.60
C THR A 307 -7.73 26.51 10.42
N LEU A 308 -6.54 25.92 10.53
CA LEU A 308 -6.23 24.81 11.43
C LEU A 308 -5.49 25.34 12.68
N SER A 309 -6.26 25.84 13.65
CA SER A 309 -5.74 26.51 14.85
C SER A 309 -5.61 25.64 16.10
N GLU A 310 -6.14 24.41 16.08
CA GLU A 310 -6.07 23.50 17.23
C GLU A 310 -4.62 23.15 17.59
N LYS A 311 -4.30 23.09 18.89
CA LYS A 311 -2.94 22.85 19.40
C LYS A 311 -2.75 21.41 19.84
N GLY A 312 -1.52 20.92 19.73
CA GLY A 312 -1.18 19.53 19.97
C GLY A 312 -0.88 18.76 18.68
N ILE A 313 -0.85 17.44 18.81
CA ILE A 313 -0.61 16.46 17.76
C ILE A 313 -1.95 16.06 17.17
N LEU A 314 -2.13 16.37 15.89
CA LEU A 314 -3.38 16.24 15.18
C LEU A 314 -3.26 15.29 13.99
N ALA A 315 -4.40 14.77 13.59
CA ALA A 315 -4.64 14.04 12.35
C ALA A 315 -6.07 14.39 11.85
N PRO A 316 -6.39 14.21 10.56
CA PRO A 316 -7.69 14.55 10.00
C PRO A 316 -8.78 13.55 10.45
N MET A 317 -9.28 13.71 11.68
CA MET A 317 -10.17 12.74 12.34
C MET A 317 -11.57 13.29 12.65
N ASN A 318 -11.91 14.49 12.20
CA ASN A 318 -13.25 15.09 12.36
C ASN A 318 -13.50 16.15 11.29
N MET A 319 -14.77 16.48 11.04
CA MET A 319 -15.15 17.41 9.97
C MET A 319 -14.69 18.85 10.18
N LYS A 320 -14.35 19.27 11.41
CA LYS A 320 -13.77 20.60 11.66
C LYS A 320 -12.37 20.72 11.04
N ILE A 321 -11.59 19.63 11.03
CA ILE A 321 -10.29 19.56 10.35
C ILE A 321 -10.47 19.15 8.88
N CYS A 322 -11.27 18.12 8.60
CA CYS A 322 -11.41 17.58 7.26
C CYS A 322 -12.11 18.53 6.29
N GLY A 323 -13.15 19.25 6.73
CA GLY A 323 -13.97 20.11 5.85
C GLY A 323 -13.17 21.17 5.11
N PRO A 324 -12.38 22.03 5.80
CA PRO A 324 -11.52 23.02 5.13
C PRO A 324 -10.48 22.41 4.19
N LEU A 325 -9.89 21.25 4.54
CA LEU A 325 -8.92 20.55 3.71
C LEU A 325 -9.57 20.00 2.43
N ILE A 326 -10.72 19.32 2.56
CA ILE A 326 -11.51 18.80 1.42
C ILE A 326 -11.88 19.93 0.48
N LYS A 327 -12.38 21.05 1.02
CA LYS A 327 -12.80 22.21 0.23
C LYS A 327 -11.64 22.75 -0.60
N ALA A 328 -10.51 23.05 0.03
CA ALA A 328 -9.34 23.60 -0.68
C ALA A 328 -8.78 22.61 -1.72
N LEU A 329 -8.67 21.32 -1.38
CA LEU A 329 -8.21 20.29 -2.32
C LEU A 329 -9.10 20.16 -3.54
N LYS A 330 -10.42 20.19 -3.35
CA LYS A 330 -11.39 20.10 -4.44
C LYS A 330 -11.41 21.37 -5.28
N GLU A 331 -11.60 22.53 -4.67
CA GLU A 331 -11.84 23.79 -5.39
C GLU A 331 -10.58 24.32 -6.10
N GLU A 332 -9.39 24.16 -5.50
CA GLU A 332 -8.15 24.73 -6.05
C GLU A 332 -7.35 23.73 -6.90
N TYR A 333 -7.49 22.43 -6.63
CA TYR A 333 -6.64 21.39 -7.25
C TYR A 333 -7.42 20.26 -7.93
N GLY A 334 -8.75 20.25 -7.85
CA GLY A 334 -9.59 19.18 -8.41
C GLY A 334 -9.33 17.81 -7.77
N ILE A 335 -8.82 17.76 -6.54
CA ILE A 335 -8.53 16.52 -5.83
C ILE A 335 -9.74 16.15 -4.97
N GLU A 336 -10.50 15.16 -5.42
CA GLU A 336 -11.64 14.62 -4.68
C GLU A 336 -11.85 13.12 -4.88
N MET A 337 -12.55 12.49 -3.93
CA MET A 337 -13.10 11.13 -4.12
C MET A 337 -14.58 11.25 -4.49
N ILE A 338 -14.96 10.59 -5.58
CA ILE A 338 -16.32 10.62 -6.13
C ILE A 338 -17.18 9.58 -5.44
N GLU A 339 -18.27 10.03 -4.80
CA GLU A 339 -19.21 9.16 -4.11
C GLU A 339 -20.29 8.61 -5.05
N LYS A 340 -20.62 7.32 -4.90
CA LYS A 340 -21.68 6.64 -5.65
C LYS A 340 -22.34 5.55 -4.82
N THR A 341 -23.67 5.54 -4.79
CA THR A 341 -24.47 4.41 -4.28
C THR A 341 -24.62 3.34 -5.37
N LEU A 342 -24.42 2.06 -5.01
CA LEU A 342 -24.44 0.92 -5.94
C LEU A 342 -25.82 0.29 -6.11
#